data_AF-A0A7W0PG97-F1
#
_entry.id   AF-A0A7W0PG97-F1
#
_cell.length_a   1.000
_cell.length_b   1.000
_cell.length_c   1.000
_cell.angle_alpha   90.00
_cell.angle_beta   90.00
_cell.angle_gamma   90.00
#
_symmetry.space_group_name_H-M   'P 1'
#
loop_
_entity.id
_entity.type
_entity.pdbx_description
1 polymer ?
#
loop_
_entity_poly.entity_id
_entity_poly.type
_entity_poly.pdbx_seq_one_letter_code
_entity_poly.pdbx_strand_id
1 'polypeptide(L)'
;MSERTDLLLSIADDELFLGWRNSEWTGIAPFLEEDVAFSSIAQNEIGHARALYELAAAELGTTADELAFDRMPDEYRCAPLVQLRRLEWARTIARHWLYETADEIRLTALKASGDPEIAGLAEKMDREEAYHRMHAEMWVDRLLTSEEGQTRLNEAVDELWPYALGVLDDDMRPELRRRAEERLGRELPDVEPVSRGVHETDLAALWEEMTIVRRSAPAGTQW
;
A
#
# COMPACT_ATOMS: atom_id res chain seq x y z
N MET A 1 -19.04 10.74 -8.88
CA MET A 1 -18.08 10.86 -7.76
C MET A 1 -17.22 12.09 -8.02
N SER A 2 -16.83 12.85 -6.99
CA SER A 2 -15.94 14.00 -7.19
C SER A 2 -14.49 13.52 -7.37
N GLU A 3 -13.62 14.34 -7.98
CA GLU A 3 -12.18 14.04 -8.08
C GLU A 3 -11.55 13.85 -6.69
N ARG A 4 -12.00 14.65 -5.70
CA ARG A 4 -11.57 14.54 -4.31
C ARG A 4 -11.93 13.18 -3.70
N THR A 5 -13.17 12.75 -3.86
CA THR A 5 -13.63 11.47 -3.32
C THR A 5 -12.90 10.31 -4.00
N ASP A 6 -12.67 10.40 -5.31
CA ASP A 6 -11.97 9.36 -6.08
C ASP A 6 -10.51 9.23 -5.61
N LEU A 7 -9.83 10.36 -5.38
CA LEU A 7 -8.51 10.41 -4.77
C LEU A 7 -8.49 9.77 -3.38
N LEU A 8 -9.39 10.18 -2.48
CA LEU A 8 -9.46 9.64 -1.12
C LEU A 8 -9.70 8.11 -1.13
N LEU A 9 -10.61 7.63 -1.98
CA LEU A 9 -10.88 6.20 -2.09
C LEU A 9 -9.69 5.43 -2.67
N SER A 10 -9.01 5.96 -3.69
CA SER A 10 -7.86 5.25 -4.28
C SER A 10 -6.70 5.05 -3.29
N ILE A 11 -6.43 6.05 -2.44
CA ILE A 11 -5.42 5.94 -1.39
C ILE A 11 -5.93 5.03 -0.26
N ALA A 12 -7.19 5.19 0.18
CA ALA A 12 -7.76 4.34 1.24
C ALA A 12 -7.78 2.87 0.85
N ASP A 13 -8.04 2.58 -0.43
CA ASP A 13 -8.00 1.24 -0.99
C ASP A 13 -6.57 0.68 -1.00
N ASP A 14 -5.55 1.50 -1.27
CA ASP A 14 -4.15 1.07 -1.18
C ASP A 14 -3.82 0.63 0.25
N GLU A 15 -4.10 1.49 1.23
CA GLU A 15 -3.77 1.24 2.63
C GLU A 15 -4.54 0.04 3.20
N LEU A 16 -5.83 -0.12 2.84
CA LEU A 16 -6.63 -1.26 3.30
C LEU A 16 -6.04 -2.59 2.80
N PHE A 17 -5.72 -2.66 1.51
CA PHE A 17 -5.23 -3.87 0.88
C PHE A 17 -3.81 -4.20 1.33
N LEU A 18 -2.94 -3.19 1.43
CA LEU A 18 -1.58 -3.37 1.92
C LEU A 18 -1.59 -3.81 3.40
N GLY A 19 -2.39 -3.16 4.24
CA GLY A 19 -2.57 -3.53 5.64
C GLY A 19 -3.02 -4.98 5.79
N TRP A 20 -4.00 -5.42 5.00
CA TRP A 20 -4.42 -6.82 4.98
C TRP A 20 -3.28 -7.75 4.56
N ARG A 21 -2.62 -7.48 3.43
CA ARG A 21 -1.52 -8.32 2.94
C ARG A 21 -0.35 -8.36 3.91
N ASN A 22 -0.08 -7.29 4.65
CA ASN A 22 0.96 -7.26 5.66
C ASN A 22 0.55 -8.07 6.89
N SER A 23 -0.74 -8.07 7.26
CA SER A 23 -1.24 -8.87 8.38
C SER A 23 -1.06 -10.39 8.20
N GLU A 24 -1.01 -10.88 6.95
CA GLU A 24 -0.77 -12.30 6.63
C GLU A 24 0.57 -12.83 7.18
N TRP A 25 1.53 -11.94 7.46
CA TRP A 25 2.84 -12.31 8.01
C TRP A 25 2.85 -12.55 9.52
N THR A 26 1.76 -12.23 10.22
CA THR A 26 1.67 -12.39 11.68
C THR A 26 1.85 -13.86 12.08
N GLY A 27 2.98 -14.16 12.74
CA GLY A 27 3.33 -15.48 13.23
C GLY A 27 4.10 -16.35 12.23
N ILE A 28 4.48 -15.80 11.08
CA ILE A 28 5.27 -16.48 10.04
C ILE A 28 6.45 -15.64 9.53
N ALA A 29 6.71 -14.47 10.13
CA ALA A 29 7.86 -13.65 9.77
C ALA A 29 9.19 -14.37 10.08
N PRO A 30 10.32 -13.94 9.50
CA PRO A 30 11.59 -14.66 9.64
C PRO A 30 12.10 -14.77 11.09
N PHE A 31 11.68 -13.86 11.97
CA PHE A 31 11.94 -13.88 13.41
C PHE A 31 10.92 -13.01 14.17
N LEU A 32 10.83 -13.22 15.48
CA LEU A 32 9.76 -12.67 16.34
C LEU A 32 9.69 -11.14 16.32
N GLU A 33 10.83 -10.46 16.23
CA GLU A 33 10.88 -9.01 16.15
C GLU A 33 10.21 -8.50 14.86
N GLU A 34 10.33 -9.23 13.74
CA GLU A 34 9.61 -8.88 12.50
C GLU A 34 8.13 -9.19 12.58
N ASP A 35 7.72 -10.26 13.28
CA ASP A 35 6.30 -10.51 13.50
C ASP A 35 5.66 -9.28 14.18
N VAL A 36 6.33 -8.72 15.19
CA VAL A 36 5.85 -7.52 15.89
C VAL A 36 5.91 -6.29 15.00
N ALA A 37 7.02 -6.06 14.30
CA ALA A 37 7.21 -4.88 13.46
C ALA A 37 6.19 -4.85 12.30
N PHE A 38 6.08 -5.95 11.55
CA PHE A 38 5.19 -6.01 10.39
C PHE A 38 3.71 -6.04 10.77
N SER A 39 3.36 -6.63 11.92
CA SER A 39 2.00 -6.51 12.47
C SER A 39 1.66 -5.06 12.86
N SER A 40 2.63 -4.31 13.40
CA SER A 40 2.44 -2.89 13.73
C SER A 40 2.21 -2.07 12.46
N ILE A 41 3.04 -2.27 11.43
CA ILE A 41 2.89 -1.63 10.11
C ILE A 41 1.50 -1.94 9.54
N ALA A 42 1.12 -3.22 9.49
CA ALA A 42 -0.20 -3.63 9.01
C ALA A 42 -1.37 -2.93 9.74
N GLN A 43 -1.26 -2.77 11.06
CA GLN A 43 -2.26 -2.04 11.85
C GLN A 43 -2.28 -0.54 11.52
N ASN A 44 -1.12 0.07 11.30
CA ASN A 44 -1.03 1.48 10.90
C ASN A 44 -1.71 1.73 9.55
N GLU A 45 -1.46 0.89 8.54
CA GLU A 45 -2.12 1.01 7.22
C GLU A 45 -3.64 0.95 7.34
N ILE A 46 -4.18 0.00 8.10
CA ILE A 46 -5.62 -0.10 8.34
C ILE A 46 -6.16 1.16 9.03
N GLY A 47 -5.37 1.75 9.92
CA GLY A 47 -5.68 3.03 10.57
C GLY A 47 -5.73 4.20 9.59
N HIS A 48 -4.83 4.25 8.62
CA HIS A 48 -4.79 5.27 7.57
C HIS A 48 -5.94 5.10 6.59
N ALA A 49 -6.21 3.87 6.14
CA ALA A 49 -7.36 3.52 5.33
C ALA A 49 -8.66 4.03 5.96
N ARG A 50 -8.86 3.75 7.25
CA ARG A 50 -10.03 4.22 8.00
C ARG A 50 -10.15 5.74 7.98
N ALA A 51 -9.06 6.47 8.24
CA ALA A 51 -9.10 7.94 8.27
C ALA A 51 -9.44 8.54 6.90
N LEU A 52 -8.90 7.97 5.81
CA LEU A 52 -9.22 8.38 4.44
C LEU A 52 -10.67 8.06 4.08
N TYR A 53 -11.16 6.86 4.43
CA TYR A 53 -12.57 6.50 4.24
C TYR A 53 -13.51 7.38 5.04
N GLU A 54 -13.18 7.81 6.26
CA GLU A 54 -14.01 8.72 7.04
C GLU A 54 -14.23 10.06 6.31
N LEU A 55 -13.19 10.61 5.66
CA LEU A 55 -13.32 11.82 4.83
C LEU A 55 -14.19 11.57 3.59
N ALA A 56 -13.98 10.47 2.88
CA ALA A 56 -14.77 10.12 1.70
C ALA A 56 -16.25 9.85 2.06
N ALA A 57 -16.49 9.16 3.16
CA ALA A 57 -17.80 8.79 3.66
C ALA A 57 -18.66 10.01 4.00
N ALA A 58 -18.04 11.06 4.58
CA ALA A 58 -18.71 12.31 4.90
C ALA A 58 -19.31 13.00 3.66
N GLU A 59 -18.65 12.90 2.50
CA GLU A 59 -19.17 13.44 1.23
C GLU A 59 -20.21 12.55 0.57
N LEU A 60 -20.03 11.23 0.69
CA LEU A 60 -20.89 10.23 0.04
C LEU A 60 -22.17 9.93 0.84
N GLY A 61 -22.25 10.39 2.10
CA GLY A 61 -23.39 10.11 2.97
C GLY A 61 -23.47 8.64 3.41
N THR A 62 -22.31 8.03 3.68
CA THR A 62 -22.13 6.62 4.09
C THR A 62 -21.18 6.56 5.29
N THR A 63 -20.62 5.38 5.59
CA THR A 63 -19.64 5.16 6.67
C THR A 63 -18.34 4.59 6.14
N ALA A 64 -17.26 4.71 6.93
CA ALA A 64 -15.97 4.14 6.55
C ALA A 64 -16.03 2.61 6.41
N ASP A 65 -16.79 1.93 7.27
CA ASP A 65 -16.95 0.47 7.20
C ASP A 65 -17.72 0.03 5.95
N GLU A 66 -18.77 0.76 5.55
CA GLU A 66 -19.50 0.48 4.31
C GLU A 66 -18.58 0.64 3.09
N LEU A 67 -17.74 1.69 3.07
CA LEU A 67 -16.72 1.85 2.04
C LEU A 67 -15.67 0.73 2.09
N ALA A 68 -15.18 0.34 3.27
CA ALA A 68 -14.12 -0.65 3.38
C ALA A 68 -14.59 -2.07 3.02
N PHE A 69 -15.81 -2.46 3.38
CA PHE A 69 -16.22 -3.86 3.37
C PHE A 69 -17.47 -4.19 2.55
N ASP A 70 -18.32 -3.20 2.23
CA ASP A 70 -19.61 -3.47 1.59
C ASP A 70 -19.57 -3.20 0.06
N ARG A 71 -18.43 -2.72 -0.47
CA ARG A 71 -18.16 -2.58 -1.91
C ARG A 71 -17.82 -3.93 -2.57
N MET A 72 -18.21 -4.06 -3.84
CA MET A 72 -17.83 -5.16 -4.73
C MET A 72 -16.39 -5.00 -5.25
N PRO A 73 -15.71 -6.09 -5.67
CA PRO A 73 -14.32 -6.05 -6.11
C PRO A 73 -14.00 -5.00 -7.19
N ASP A 74 -14.89 -4.77 -8.14
CA ASP A 74 -14.74 -3.81 -9.24
C ASP A 74 -14.93 -2.34 -8.82
N GLU A 75 -15.36 -2.09 -7.59
CA GLU A 75 -15.55 -0.75 -7.03
C GLU A 75 -14.32 -0.24 -6.25
N TYR A 76 -13.32 -1.11 -6.03
CA TYR A 76 -12.04 -0.73 -5.43
C TYR A 76 -11.11 -0.10 -6.48
N ARG A 77 -10.29 0.85 -6.03
CA ARG A 77 -9.38 1.67 -6.82
C ARG A 77 -7.92 1.46 -6.41
N CYS A 78 -7.62 0.40 -5.64
CA CYS A 78 -6.27 0.11 -5.19
C CYS A 78 -5.32 -0.16 -6.36
N ALA A 79 -4.08 0.27 -6.22
CA ALA A 79 -2.99 -0.07 -7.11
C ALA A 79 -2.80 -1.60 -7.13
N PRO A 80 -2.55 -2.22 -8.29
CA PRO A 80 -2.36 -3.67 -8.33
C PRO A 80 -1.21 -4.17 -7.45
N LEU A 81 -0.18 -3.33 -7.21
CA LEU A 81 0.95 -3.64 -6.31
C LEU A 81 0.49 -4.14 -4.93
N VAL A 82 -0.50 -3.49 -4.30
CA VAL A 82 -0.92 -3.81 -2.93
C VAL A 82 -1.79 -5.07 -2.86
N GLN A 83 -2.35 -5.51 -4.00
CA GLN A 83 -3.15 -6.74 -4.09
C GLN A 83 -2.27 -7.99 -4.10
N LEU A 84 -1.00 -7.86 -4.51
CA LEU A 84 -0.09 -8.97 -4.75
C LEU A 84 0.26 -9.74 -3.48
N ARG A 85 -0.13 -11.02 -3.40
CA ARG A 85 0.32 -11.90 -2.32
C ARG A 85 1.79 -12.27 -2.52
N ARG A 86 2.63 -12.05 -1.51
CA ARG A 86 4.07 -12.40 -1.55
C ARG A 86 4.44 -13.16 -0.30
N LEU A 87 4.68 -14.47 -0.45
CA LEU A 87 5.07 -15.38 0.64
C LEU A 87 6.56 -15.76 0.56
N GLU A 88 7.37 -14.82 0.08
CA GLU A 88 8.83 -14.86 0.13
C GLU A 88 9.31 -13.52 0.69
N TRP A 89 10.26 -13.55 1.60
CA TRP A 89 10.59 -12.37 2.41
C TRP A 89 11.23 -11.26 1.58
N ALA A 90 12.18 -11.58 0.68
CA ALA A 90 12.80 -10.54 -0.15
C ALA A 90 11.78 -9.86 -1.07
N ARG A 91 10.82 -10.60 -1.63
CA ARG A 91 9.68 -10.03 -2.38
C ARG A 91 8.75 -9.18 -1.54
N THR A 92 8.54 -9.55 -0.28
CA THR A 92 7.73 -8.75 0.65
C THR A 92 8.42 -7.44 0.98
N ILE A 93 9.71 -7.49 1.29
CA ILE A 93 10.53 -6.29 1.51
C ILE A 93 10.60 -5.41 0.25
N ALA A 94 10.75 -6.00 -0.94
CA ALA A 94 10.76 -5.23 -2.18
C ALA A 94 9.42 -4.51 -2.42
N ARG A 95 8.28 -5.19 -2.19
CA ARG A 95 6.95 -4.55 -2.27
C ARG A 95 6.82 -3.42 -1.25
N HIS A 96 7.20 -3.70 0.00
CA HIS A 96 7.18 -2.74 1.11
C HIS A 96 7.98 -1.49 0.73
N TRP A 97 9.27 -1.64 0.45
CA TRP A 97 10.14 -0.54 0.08
C TRP A 97 9.69 0.25 -1.17
N LEU A 98 9.22 -0.43 -2.21
CA LEU A 98 8.72 0.25 -3.41
C LEU A 98 7.44 1.06 -3.13
N TYR A 99 6.51 0.50 -2.34
CA TYR A 99 5.30 1.20 -1.93
C TYR A 99 5.63 2.41 -1.07
N GLU A 100 6.42 2.22 -0.01
CA GLU A 100 6.86 3.27 0.91
C GLU A 100 7.54 4.44 0.21
N THR A 101 8.40 4.13 -0.78
CA THR A 101 9.09 5.15 -1.58
C THR A 101 8.10 5.92 -2.47
N ALA A 102 7.13 5.22 -3.06
CA ALA A 102 6.09 5.85 -3.88
C ALA A 102 5.15 6.69 -3.01
N ASP A 103 4.71 6.17 -1.87
CA ASP A 103 3.79 6.85 -0.98
C ASP A 103 4.41 8.10 -0.36
N GLU A 104 5.70 8.11 -0.02
CA GLU A 104 6.36 9.33 0.45
C GLU A 104 6.31 10.46 -0.60
N ILE A 105 6.46 10.12 -1.88
CA ILE A 105 6.34 11.09 -2.97
C ILE A 105 4.90 11.62 -3.05
N ARG A 106 3.92 10.72 -3.00
CA ARG A 106 2.48 11.04 -2.99
C ARG A 106 2.09 11.92 -1.81
N LEU A 107 2.43 11.52 -0.58
CA LEU A 107 2.18 12.28 0.64
C LEU A 107 2.86 13.65 0.61
N THR A 108 4.06 13.75 0.04
CA THR A 108 4.73 15.04 -0.15
C THR A 108 3.91 15.97 -1.03
N ALA A 109 3.33 15.47 -2.12
CA ALA A 109 2.41 16.25 -2.96
C ALA A 109 1.10 16.60 -2.24
N LEU A 110 0.50 15.63 -1.52
CA LEU A 110 -0.76 15.84 -0.80
C LEU A 110 -0.65 16.84 0.35
N LYS A 111 0.50 16.90 1.05
CA LYS A 111 0.78 17.94 2.06
C LYS A 111 0.78 19.35 1.46
N ALA A 112 1.03 19.49 0.17
CA ALA A 112 0.97 20.77 -0.55
C ALA A 112 -0.41 21.06 -1.17
N SER A 113 -1.41 20.21 -0.94
CA SER A 113 -2.77 20.38 -1.45
C SER A 113 -3.42 21.68 -0.95
N GLY A 114 -4.24 22.29 -1.80
CA GLY A 114 -5.10 23.41 -1.40
C GLY A 114 -6.29 23.00 -0.52
N ASP A 115 -6.53 21.69 -0.38
CA ASP A 115 -7.53 21.13 0.52
C ASP A 115 -6.92 20.89 1.91
N PRO A 116 -7.36 21.62 2.96
CA PRO A 116 -6.76 21.53 4.29
C PRO A 116 -7.02 20.19 5.00
N GLU A 117 -8.10 19.48 4.68
CA GLU A 117 -8.37 18.16 5.28
C GLU A 117 -7.43 17.11 4.70
N ILE A 118 -7.21 17.14 3.37
CA ILE A 118 -6.23 16.26 2.71
C ILE A 118 -4.82 16.57 3.19
N ALA A 119 -4.42 17.85 3.20
CA ALA A 119 -3.06 18.24 3.62
C ALA A 119 -2.80 17.83 5.08
N GLY A 120 -3.75 18.11 5.98
CA GLY A 120 -3.63 17.75 7.39
C GLY A 120 -3.59 16.24 7.64
N LEU A 121 -4.38 15.45 6.88
CA LEU A 121 -4.33 14.00 6.96
C LEU A 121 -3.00 13.44 6.43
N ALA A 122 -2.51 13.97 5.31
CA ALA A 122 -1.21 13.57 4.76
C ALA A 122 -0.05 13.87 5.73
N GLU A 123 -0.07 15.00 6.44
CA GLU A 123 0.91 15.30 7.50
C GLU A 123 0.85 14.34 8.69
N LYS A 124 -0.35 13.81 9.00
CA LYS A 124 -0.50 12.81 10.05
C LYS A 124 0.04 11.46 9.58
N MET A 125 -0.37 10.99 8.40
CA MET A 125 0.09 9.72 7.83
C MET A 125 1.61 9.71 7.70
N ASP A 126 2.20 10.75 7.12
CA ASP A 126 3.66 10.84 6.87
C ASP A 126 4.51 10.72 8.15
N ARG A 127 4.00 11.16 9.30
CA ARG A 127 4.69 10.98 10.59
C ARG A 127 4.72 9.53 11.07
N GLU A 128 3.68 8.76 10.76
CA GLU A 128 3.60 7.35 11.10
C GLU A 128 4.39 6.52 10.06
N GLU A 129 4.25 6.83 8.77
CA GLU A 129 4.98 6.21 7.65
C GLU A 129 6.51 6.37 7.75
N ALA A 130 7.02 7.37 8.47
CA ALA A 130 8.45 7.51 8.72
C ALA A 130 9.06 6.25 9.38
N TYR A 131 8.29 5.54 10.22
CA TYR A 131 8.71 4.26 10.79
C TYR A 131 8.74 3.15 9.73
N HIS A 132 7.74 3.10 8.85
CA HIS A 132 7.65 2.10 7.79
C HIS A 132 8.81 2.21 6.80
N ARG A 133 9.15 3.44 6.38
CA ARG A 133 10.33 3.75 5.56
C ARG A 133 11.64 3.33 6.21
N MET A 134 11.82 3.64 7.50
CA MET A 134 13.01 3.23 8.24
C MET A 134 13.14 1.70 8.29
N HIS A 135 12.04 0.99 8.50
CA HIS A 135 12.01 -0.48 8.48
C HIS A 135 12.33 -1.04 7.10
N ALA A 136 11.74 -0.48 6.05
CA ALA A 136 12.01 -0.85 4.66
C ALA A 136 13.50 -0.69 4.31
N GLU A 137 14.08 0.48 4.62
CA GLU A 137 15.48 0.78 4.34
C GLU A 137 16.44 -0.12 5.10
N MET A 138 16.18 -0.39 6.38
CA MET A 138 16.95 -1.35 7.17
C MET A 138 16.98 -2.74 6.51
N TRP A 139 15.85 -3.19 5.96
CA TRP A 139 15.76 -4.49 5.31
C TRP A 139 16.42 -4.52 3.94
N VAL A 140 16.30 -3.45 3.15
CA VAL A 140 17.06 -3.29 1.91
C VAL A 140 18.56 -3.36 2.20
N ASP A 141 19.05 -2.62 3.19
CA ASP A 141 20.46 -2.68 3.62
C ASP A 141 20.87 -4.10 3.99
N ARG A 142 20.05 -4.80 4.78
CA ARG A 142 20.33 -6.18 5.20
C ARG A 142 20.41 -7.14 4.03
N LEU A 143 19.49 -7.06 3.06
CA LEU A 143 19.49 -7.92 1.88
C LEU A 143 20.72 -7.68 1.00
N LEU A 144 21.18 -6.42 0.89
CA LEU A 144 22.36 -6.05 0.10
C LEU A 144 23.69 -6.51 0.72
N THR A 145 23.71 -7.05 1.95
CA THR A 145 24.95 -7.53 2.60
C THR A 145 25.49 -8.86 2.04
N SER A 146 24.70 -9.59 1.25
CA SER A 146 25.08 -10.90 0.70
C SER A 146 24.72 -11.00 -0.78
N GLU A 147 25.48 -11.80 -1.53
CA GLU A 147 25.22 -12.03 -2.97
C GLU A 147 23.83 -12.64 -3.20
N GLU A 148 23.42 -13.59 -2.36
CA GLU A 148 22.08 -14.21 -2.45
C GLU A 148 20.98 -13.19 -2.15
N GLY A 149 21.11 -12.40 -1.08
CA GLY A 149 20.13 -11.38 -0.73
C GLY A 149 20.02 -10.28 -1.79
N GLN A 150 21.15 -9.83 -2.34
CA GLN A 150 21.19 -8.87 -3.44
C GLN A 150 20.50 -9.44 -4.70
N THR A 151 20.76 -10.71 -5.03
CA THR A 151 20.12 -11.37 -6.17
C THR A 151 18.60 -11.41 -6.00
N ARG A 152 18.12 -11.91 -4.84
CA ARG A 152 16.68 -12.00 -4.54
C ARG A 152 15.99 -10.65 -4.53
N LEU A 153 16.62 -9.62 -3.93
CA LEU A 153 16.06 -8.27 -3.90
C LEU A 153 15.96 -7.69 -5.32
N ASN A 154 17.01 -7.82 -6.13
CA ASN A 154 16.99 -7.30 -7.50
C ASN A 154 15.94 -8.00 -8.38
N GLU A 155 15.85 -9.33 -8.31
CA GLU A 155 14.80 -10.09 -9.00
C GLU A 155 13.40 -9.65 -8.57
N ALA A 156 13.19 -9.45 -7.26
CA ALA A 156 11.93 -8.99 -6.72
C ALA A 156 11.58 -7.55 -7.17
N VAL A 157 12.57 -6.65 -7.19
CA VAL A 157 12.37 -5.29 -7.68
C VAL A 157 12.04 -5.29 -9.17
N ASP A 158 12.77 -6.05 -10.00
CA ASP A 158 12.49 -6.13 -11.45
C ASP A 158 11.08 -6.68 -11.72
N GLU A 159 10.64 -7.68 -10.94
CA GLU A 159 9.28 -8.23 -10.99
C GLU A 159 8.21 -7.19 -10.63
N LEU A 160 8.44 -6.41 -9.56
CA LEU A 160 7.46 -5.50 -8.97
C LEU A 160 7.51 -4.09 -9.55
N TRP A 161 8.56 -3.74 -10.29
CA TRP A 161 8.76 -2.40 -10.83
C TRP A 161 7.58 -1.85 -11.65
N PRO A 162 6.99 -2.57 -12.62
CA PRO A 162 5.86 -2.03 -13.36
C PRO A 162 4.63 -1.77 -12.45
N TYR A 163 4.47 -2.53 -11.36
CA TYR A 163 3.40 -2.31 -10.39
C TYR A 163 3.66 -1.09 -9.50
N ALA A 164 4.92 -0.88 -9.08
CA ALA A 164 5.31 0.29 -8.29
C ALA A 164 5.08 1.60 -9.06
N LEU A 165 5.39 1.62 -10.35
CA LEU A 165 5.06 2.76 -11.22
C LEU A 165 3.55 3.05 -11.26
N GLY A 166 2.71 2.01 -11.19
CA GLY A 166 1.25 2.13 -11.21
C GLY A 166 0.61 2.67 -9.93
N VAL A 167 1.38 2.83 -8.84
CA VAL A 167 0.90 3.47 -7.60
C VAL A 167 0.70 4.97 -7.79
N LEU A 168 1.54 5.59 -8.62
CA LEU A 168 1.62 7.03 -8.85
C LEU A 168 1.07 7.42 -10.24
N ASP A 169 0.61 8.67 -10.30
CA ASP A 169 0.32 9.34 -11.57
C ASP A 169 1.61 9.64 -12.36
N ASP A 170 1.44 9.82 -13.68
CA ASP A 170 2.53 9.92 -14.66
C ASP A 170 3.59 10.97 -14.31
N ASP A 171 3.21 12.09 -13.72
CA ASP A 171 4.08 13.22 -13.40
C ASP A 171 5.02 12.93 -12.21
N MET A 172 4.64 12.02 -11.32
CA MET A 172 5.43 11.65 -10.13
C MET A 172 6.35 10.44 -10.37
N ARG A 173 6.08 9.61 -11.39
CA ARG A 173 6.88 8.41 -11.72
C ARG A 173 8.38 8.70 -11.96
N PRO A 174 8.80 9.82 -12.59
CA PRO A 174 10.22 10.12 -12.75
C PRO A 174 10.96 10.25 -11.42
N GLU A 175 10.32 10.79 -10.38
CA GLU A 175 10.95 10.91 -9.05
C GLU A 175 11.09 9.54 -8.38
N LEU A 176 10.08 8.67 -8.51
CA LEU A 176 10.17 7.29 -8.01
C LEU A 176 11.32 6.54 -8.67
N ARG A 177 11.44 6.62 -10.00
CA ARG A 177 12.56 6.05 -10.76
C ARG A 177 13.89 6.58 -10.24
N ARG A 178 14.04 7.90 -10.14
CA ARG A 178 15.28 8.54 -9.69
C ARG A 178 15.71 8.01 -8.32
N ARG A 179 14.80 7.96 -7.35
CA ARG A 179 15.08 7.47 -5.99
C ARG A 179 15.43 5.98 -5.99
N ALA A 180 14.69 5.17 -6.72
CA ALA A 180 14.92 3.73 -6.76
C ALA A 180 16.27 3.38 -7.41
N GLU A 181 16.61 4.02 -8.53
CA GLU A 181 17.90 3.81 -9.22
C GLU A 181 19.09 4.32 -8.40
N GLU A 182 18.96 5.49 -7.76
CA GLU A 182 19.96 6.02 -6.82
C GLU A 182 20.19 5.03 -5.67
N ARG A 183 19.11 4.48 -5.11
CA ARG A 183 19.18 3.56 -3.97
C ARG A 183 19.77 2.21 -4.31
N LEU A 184 19.46 1.66 -5.48
CA LEU A 184 19.93 0.35 -5.94
C LEU A 184 21.29 0.42 -6.64
N GLY A 185 21.73 1.61 -7.05
CA GLY A 185 22.97 1.80 -7.79
C GLY A 185 22.95 1.20 -9.19
N ARG A 186 21.75 1.04 -9.78
CA ARG A 186 21.55 0.51 -11.14
C ARG A 186 20.34 1.13 -11.80
N GLU A 187 20.32 1.12 -13.12
CA GLU A 187 19.15 1.52 -13.91
C GLU A 187 18.04 0.47 -13.81
N LEU A 188 16.79 0.93 -13.77
CA LEU A 188 15.61 0.08 -13.81
C LEU A 188 15.06 0.04 -15.25
N PRO A 189 14.44 -1.07 -15.68
CA PRO A 189 13.98 -1.19 -17.05
C PRO A 189 12.90 -0.15 -17.38
N ASP A 190 12.83 0.25 -18.65
CA ASP A 190 11.73 1.04 -19.18
C ASP A 190 10.57 0.11 -19.54
N VAL A 191 9.51 0.14 -18.74
CA VAL A 191 8.38 -0.81 -18.79
C VAL A 191 7.07 -0.05 -18.63
N GLU A 192 6.02 -0.58 -19.25
CA GLU A 192 4.68 -0.03 -19.10
C GLU A 192 4.16 -0.23 -17.66
N PRO A 193 3.64 0.81 -17.00
CA PRO A 193 3.09 0.70 -15.65
C PRO A 193 1.82 -0.14 -15.60
N VAL A 194 1.73 -1.03 -14.61
CA VAL A 194 0.48 -1.73 -14.28
C VAL A 194 -0.36 -0.81 -13.41
N SER A 195 -1.11 0.06 -14.07
CA SER A 195 -1.89 1.13 -13.42
C SER A 195 -3.20 0.63 -12.80
N ARG A 196 -3.80 1.45 -11.94
CA ARG A 196 -5.14 1.26 -11.37
C ARG A 196 -6.18 0.96 -12.45
N GLY A 197 -7.23 0.21 -12.09
CA GLY A 197 -8.34 -0.15 -12.99
C GLY A 197 -8.21 -1.52 -13.66
N VAL A 198 -7.06 -2.19 -13.52
CA VAL A 198 -6.90 -3.62 -13.83
C VAL A 198 -6.54 -4.33 -12.55
N HIS A 199 -7.46 -5.14 -12.03
CA HIS A 199 -7.22 -5.90 -10.80
C HIS A 199 -6.54 -7.24 -11.09
N GLU A 200 -5.79 -7.73 -10.10
CA GLU A 200 -5.21 -9.05 -10.13
C GLU A 200 -6.30 -10.12 -10.17
N THR A 201 -6.00 -11.27 -10.80
CA THR A 201 -6.97 -12.38 -10.93
C THR A 201 -7.47 -12.88 -9.59
N ASP A 202 -6.66 -12.72 -8.55
CA ASP A 202 -6.90 -13.22 -7.21
C ASP A 202 -7.62 -12.18 -6.33
N LEU A 203 -7.97 -11.00 -6.85
CA LEU A 203 -8.66 -9.96 -6.08
C LEU A 203 -9.98 -10.48 -5.50
N ALA A 204 -10.75 -11.26 -6.28
CA ALA A 204 -12.02 -11.80 -5.80
C ALA A 204 -11.84 -12.70 -4.57
N ALA A 205 -10.82 -13.56 -4.57
CA ALA A 205 -10.50 -14.43 -3.44
C ALA A 205 -10.00 -13.62 -2.23
N LEU A 206 -9.14 -12.64 -2.47
CA LEU A 206 -8.66 -11.72 -1.42
C LEU A 206 -9.83 -10.94 -0.78
N TRP A 207 -10.70 -10.36 -1.60
CA TRP A 207 -11.90 -9.65 -1.14
C TRP A 207 -12.82 -10.57 -0.35
N GLU A 208 -12.99 -11.82 -0.80
CA GLU A 208 -13.79 -12.80 -0.06
C GLU A 208 -13.25 -13.02 1.35
N GLU A 209 -11.94 -13.21 1.49
CA GLU A 209 -11.26 -13.36 2.79
C GLU A 209 -11.38 -12.09 3.65
N MET A 210 -11.12 -10.92 3.07
CA MET A 210 -11.17 -9.62 3.76
C MET A 210 -12.54 -9.30 4.34
N THR A 211 -13.61 -9.67 3.63
CA THR A 211 -14.98 -9.26 3.96
C THR A 211 -15.81 -10.38 4.58
N ILE A 212 -15.27 -11.60 4.73
CA ILE A 212 -16.06 -12.76 5.20
C ILE A 212 -16.70 -12.52 6.56
N VAL A 213 -15.96 -11.93 7.51
CA VAL A 213 -16.47 -11.68 8.86
C VAL A 213 -17.62 -10.68 8.81
N ARG A 214 -17.45 -9.56 8.10
CA ARG A 214 -18.48 -8.54 7.89
C ARG A 214 -19.74 -9.14 7.28
N ARG A 215 -19.61 -9.92 6.21
CA ARG A 215 -20.74 -10.54 5.49
C ARG A 215 -21.40 -11.68 6.27
N SER A 216 -20.68 -12.29 7.21
CA SER A 216 -21.24 -13.32 8.10
C SER A 216 -22.02 -12.76 9.28
N ALA A 217 -21.88 -11.46 9.59
CA ALA A 217 -22.57 -10.83 10.69
C ALA A 217 -24.09 -10.74 10.42
N PRO A 218 -24.95 -10.97 11.43
CA PRO A 218 -26.40 -10.81 11.28
C PRO A 218 -26.77 -9.38 10.87
N ALA A 219 -27.84 -9.26 10.07
CA ALA A 219 -28.37 -7.95 9.67
C ALA A 219 -28.75 -7.12 10.92
N GLY A 220 -28.24 -5.89 10.99
CA GLY A 220 -28.49 -4.95 12.09
C GLY A 220 -27.54 -5.06 13.29
N THR A 221 -26.49 -5.89 13.23
CA THR A 221 -25.43 -5.89 14.27
C THR A 221 -24.63 -4.58 14.21
N GLN A 222 -24.51 -3.90 15.36
CA GLN A 222 -23.58 -2.79 15.56
C GLN A 222 -22.34 -3.33 16.31
N TRP A 223 -21.15 -3.00 15.82
CA TRP A 223 -19.84 -3.39 16.36
C TRP A 223 -19.09 -2.17 16.90
#